data_AF-A0A522W8A8-F1
#
_entry.id   AF-A0A522W8A8-F1
#
_cell.length_a   1.000
_cell.length_b   1.000
_cell.length_c   1.000
_cell.angle_alpha   90.00
_cell.angle_beta   90.00
_cell.angle_gamma   90.00
#
_symmetry.space_group_name_H-M   'P 1'
#
loop_
_entity.id
_entity.type
_entity.pdbx_description
1 polymer ?
#
loop_
_entity_poly.entity_id
_entity_poly.type
_entity_poly.pdbx_seq_one_letter_code
_entity_poly.pdbx_strand_id
1 'polypeptide(L)'
;MTKGCSFRYVAALTSLVAIHVPTARAFDFDDVDAMAKVEQGELLQKAEQAARAEDFTTARRLIDQARNKAYDPKALTAAEVVYQRQHTAYEDRKRREEQERLARAEAERRAAQSSPSSSSSSSSSSSVSFVMVEADGVCMAGCAAKNLQISGGPGRFEPGWSGARKGAIYKGYHNELGGVYRYSVQIGNDVCSGTIPISGGRQNVAIKLYPGCKDAGSYEF
;
A
#
# COMPACT_ATOMS: atom_id res chain seq x y z
N MET A 1 62.90 -64.86 -38.56
CA MET A 1 62.76 -64.62 -40.01
C MET A 1 62.45 -63.14 -40.19
N THR A 2 63.48 -62.31 -40.41
CA THR A 2 63.81 -61.63 -41.70
C THR A 2 62.73 -60.62 -42.10
N LYS A 3 62.95 -59.34 -42.42
CA LYS A 3 64.04 -58.40 -42.79
C LYS A 3 63.34 -57.01 -42.66
N GLY A 4 63.94 -55.83 -42.55
CA GLY A 4 65.25 -55.34 -42.89
C GLY A 4 65.26 -53.80 -42.78
N CYS A 5 66.46 -53.26 -42.85
CA CYS A 5 66.89 -51.87 -42.66
C CYS A 5 66.29 -50.83 -43.63
N SER A 6 66.30 -49.55 -43.24
CA SER A 6 67.17 -48.55 -43.92
C SER A 6 67.23 -47.19 -43.20
N PHE A 7 68.47 -46.82 -42.89
CA PHE A 7 68.98 -45.49 -42.55
C PHE A 7 68.71 -44.47 -43.67
N ARG A 8 68.39 -43.21 -43.33
CA ARG A 8 68.93 -42.02 -44.03
C ARG A 8 69.09 -40.82 -43.08
N TYR A 9 70.35 -40.42 -42.95
CA TYR A 9 70.86 -39.11 -42.52
C TYR A 9 70.31 -37.99 -43.41
N VAL A 10 69.84 -36.86 -42.85
CA VAL A 10 69.92 -35.54 -43.51
C VAL A 10 70.09 -34.42 -42.47
N ALA A 11 71.27 -33.80 -42.55
CA ALA A 11 71.63 -32.40 -42.31
C ALA A 11 71.05 -31.64 -41.10
N ALA A 12 71.95 -31.37 -40.15
CA ALA A 12 71.88 -30.23 -39.25
C ALA A 12 71.85 -28.92 -40.05
N LEU A 13 70.76 -28.17 -39.92
CA LEU A 13 70.64 -26.79 -40.36
C LEU A 13 70.68 -25.91 -39.11
N THR A 14 71.87 -25.39 -38.82
CA THR A 14 72.12 -24.34 -37.85
C THR A 14 71.31 -23.10 -38.27
N SER A 15 70.12 -22.95 -37.70
CA SER A 15 69.35 -21.73 -37.82
C SER A 15 70.02 -20.64 -36.98
N LEU A 16 70.54 -19.61 -37.65
CA LEU A 16 70.86 -18.33 -37.05
C LEU A 16 69.62 -17.84 -36.28
N VAL A 17 69.69 -17.83 -34.94
CA VAL A 17 68.76 -17.08 -34.12
C VAL A 17 69.12 -15.60 -34.35
N ALA A 18 68.41 -14.96 -35.27
CA ALA A 18 68.37 -13.51 -35.32
C ALA A 18 67.73 -13.06 -34.01
N ILE A 19 68.54 -12.58 -33.07
CA ILE A 19 68.08 -11.86 -31.89
C ILE A 19 67.37 -10.61 -32.41
N HIS A 20 66.06 -10.71 -32.60
CA HIS A 20 65.20 -9.54 -32.70
C HIS A 20 65.27 -8.85 -31.34
N VAL A 21 66.14 -7.86 -31.24
CA VAL A 21 66.01 -6.83 -30.21
C VAL A 21 64.64 -6.20 -30.48
N PRO A 22 63.64 -6.33 -29.59
CA PRO A 22 62.40 -5.61 -29.79
C PRO A 22 62.77 -4.14 -29.78
N THR A 23 62.58 -3.49 -30.93
CA THR A 23 62.48 -2.03 -31.02
C THR A 23 61.59 -1.59 -29.88
N ALA A 24 62.16 -0.91 -28.90
CA ALA A 24 61.42 -0.25 -27.85
C ALA A 24 60.42 0.66 -28.57
N ARG A 25 59.15 0.25 -28.63
CA ARG A 25 58.08 1.16 -29.02
C ARG A 25 58.14 2.27 -27.99
N ALA A 26 58.57 3.44 -28.44
CA ALA A 26 58.50 4.65 -27.64
C ALA A 26 57.06 4.72 -27.12
N PHE A 27 56.91 4.77 -25.80
CA PHE A 27 55.64 5.12 -25.18
C PHE A 27 55.27 6.49 -25.74
N ASP A 28 54.29 6.53 -26.62
CA ASP A 28 53.76 7.79 -27.12
C ASP A 28 52.85 8.37 -26.03
N PHE A 29 53.07 9.64 -25.68
CA PHE A 29 52.30 10.29 -24.62
C PHE A 29 50.80 10.39 -24.98
N ASP A 30 50.48 10.32 -26.27
CA ASP A 30 49.10 10.26 -26.79
C ASP A 30 48.33 9.00 -26.36
N ASP A 31 49.01 7.86 -26.16
CA ASP A 31 48.38 6.63 -25.68
C ASP A 31 47.98 6.73 -24.19
N VAL A 32 48.74 7.50 -23.40
CA VAL A 32 48.45 7.72 -21.98
C VAL A 32 47.22 8.60 -21.80
N ASP A 33 47.09 9.65 -22.61
CA ASP A 33 45.92 10.54 -22.61
C ASP A 33 44.65 9.82 -23.10
N ALA A 34 44.79 8.94 -24.10
CA ALA A 34 43.68 8.11 -24.57
C ALA A 34 43.19 7.14 -23.49
N MET A 35 44.11 6.47 -22.78
CA MET A 35 43.75 5.55 -21.68
C MET A 35 43.07 6.28 -20.51
N ALA A 36 43.53 7.48 -20.16
CA ALA A 36 42.95 8.24 -19.07
C ALA A 36 41.50 8.71 -19.35
N LYS A 37 41.19 9.03 -20.62
CA LYS A 37 39.81 9.32 -21.07
C LYS A 37 38.90 8.09 -21.01
N VAL A 38 39.39 6.92 -21.41
CA VAL A 38 38.63 5.67 -21.33
C VAL A 38 38.30 5.33 -19.87
N GLU A 39 39.28 5.46 -18.98
CA GLU A 39 39.09 5.18 -17.56
C GLU A 39 38.06 6.13 -16.91
N GLN A 40 38.07 7.42 -17.27
CA GLN A 40 37.04 8.36 -16.84
C GLN A 40 35.66 7.95 -17.36
N GLY A 41 35.57 7.58 -18.64
CA GLY A 41 34.32 7.11 -19.26
C GLY A 41 33.73 5.88 -18.55
N GLU A 42 34.57 4.90 -18.19
CA GLU A 42 34.12 3.73 -17.44
C GLU A 42 33.59 4.08 -16.05
N LEU A 43 34.24 5.01 -15.34
CA LEU A 43 33.79 5.46 -14.02
C LEU A 43 32.41 6.12 -14.11
N LEU A 44 32.21 6.98 -15.11
CA LEU A 44 30.93 7.65 -15.33
C LEU A 44 29.83 6.66 -15.74
N GLN A 45 30.13 5.69 -16.60
CA GLN A 45 29.18 4.63 -16.96
C GLN A 45 28.77 3.79 -15.75
N LYS A 46 29.73 3.40 -14.89
CA LYS A 46 29.45 2.69 -13.64
C LYS A 46 28.64 3.55 -12.67
N ALA A 47 28.91 4.86 -12.62
CA ALA A 47 28.14 5.79 -11.80
C ALA A 47 26.68 5.88 -12.26
N GLU A 48 26.43 5.95 -13.57
CA GLU A 48 25.07 5.94 -14.11
C GLU A 48 24.34 4.63 -13.80
N GLN A 49 25.02 3.48 -13.95
CA GLN A 49 24.44 2.18 -13.59
C GLN A 49 24.09 2.11 -12.11
N ALA A 50 24.98 2.56 -11.22
CA ALA A 50 24.73 2.63 -9.79
C ALA A 50 23.55 3.57 -9.45
N ALA A 51 23.46 4.74 -10.10
CA ALA A 51 22.35 5.67 -9.91
C ALA A 51 21.00 5.08 -10.36
N ARG A 52 20.97 4.30 -11.46
CA ARG A 52 19.77 3.58 -11.91
C ARG A 52 19.40 2.43 -10.97
N ALA A 53 20.38 1.83 -10.30
CA ALA A 53 20.18 0.82 -9.26
C ALA A 53 19.87 1.44 -7.88
N GLU A 54 19.69 2.76 -7.80
CA GLU A 54 19.41 3.52 -6.57
C GLU A 54 20.53 3.45 -5.51
N ASP A 55 21.75 3.04 -5.90
CA ASP A 55 22.94 3.13 -5.05
C ASP A 55 23.62 4.49 -5.24
N PHE A 56 23.00 5.52 -4.67
CA PHE A 56 23.45 6.91 -4.79
C PHE A 56 24.80 7.17 -4.11
N THR A 57 25.15 6.39 -3.09
CA THR A 57 26.44 6.49 -2.39
C THR A 57 27.58 6.05 -3.30
N THR A 58 27.43 4.89 -3.94
CA THR A 58 28.42 4.40 -4.91
C THR A 58 28.48 5.29 -6.14
N ALA A 59 27.32 5.71 -6.67
CA ALA A 59 27.26 6.62 -7.82
C ALA A 59 27.99 7.94 -7.55
N ARG A 60 27.76 8.56 -6.38
CA ARG A 60 28.42 9.81 -6.00
C ARG A 60 29.93 9.65 -5.87
N ARG A 61 30.38 8.58 -5.20
CA ARG A 61 31.81 8.26 -5.07
C ARG A 61 32.49 8.10 -6.44
N LEU A 62 31.83 7.44 -7.38
CA LEU A 62 32.36 7.25 -8.74
C LEU A 62 32.41 8.56 -9.53
N ILE A 63 31.41 9.43 -9.39
CA ILE A 63 31.43 10.78 -9.99
C ILE A 63 32.58 11.61 -9.41
N ASP A 64 32.80 11.59 -8.10
CA ASP A 64 33.90 12.32 -7.46
C ASP A 64 35.27 11.77 -7.90
N GLN A 65 35.41 10.44 -8.07
CA GLN A 65 36.61 9.83 -8.64
C GLN A 65 36.85 10.25 -10.10
N ALA A 66 35.79 10.29 -10.92
CA ALA A 66 35.88 10.76 -12.30
C ALA A 66 36.18 12.27 -12.40
N ARG A 67 35.73 13.05 -11.41
CA ARG A 67 36.01 14.49 -11.30
C ARG A 67 37.47 14.79 -11.05
N ASN A 68 38.14 13.98 -10.23
CA ASN A 68 39.57 14.13 -9.97
C ASN A 68 40.45 13.78 -11.19
N LYS A 69 39.87 13.09 -12.19
CA LYS A 69 40.55 12.75 -13.44
C LYS A 69 40.32 13.80 -14.54
N ALA A 70 39.16 14.48 -14.54
CA ALA A 70 38.84 15.72 -15.28
C ALA A 70 39.25 15.83 -16.77
N TYR A 71 39.21 14.75 -17.56
CA TYR A 71 39.58 14.80 -18.98
C TYR A 71 38.44 15.27 -19.91
N ASP A 72 37.19 14.97 -19.58
CA ASP A 72 35.99 15.42 -20.31
C ASP A 72 34.94 16.04 -19.37
N PRO A 73 34.82 17.38 -19.32
CA PRO A 73 33.84 18.05 -18.48
C PRO A 73 32.40 17.84 -18.96
N LYS A 74 32.17 17.61 -20.26
CA LYS A 74 30.81 17.42 -20.80
C LYS A 74 30.24 16.07 -20.36
N ALA A 75 31.05 15.02 -20.44
CA ALA A 75 30.66 13.69 -19.97
C ALA A 75 30.33 13.70 -18.47
N LEU A 76 31.11 14.43 -17.67
CA LEU A 76 30.87 14.58 -16.24
C LEU A 76 29.53 15.29 -15.94
N THR A 77 29.24 16.40 -16.63
CA THR A 77 27.95 17.10 -16.48
C THR A 77 26.78 16.20 -16.90
N ALA A 78 26.92 15.41 -17.97
CA ALA A 78 25.88 14.49 -18.40
C ALA A 78 25.57 13.43 -17.32
N ALA A 79 26.60 12.83 -16.73
CA ALA A 79 26.45 11.86 -15.64
C ALA A 79 25.84 12.48 -14.37
N GLU A 80 26.23 13.71 -14.02
CA GLU A 80 25.63 14.44 -12.89
C GLU A 80 24.13 14.72 -13.11
N VAL A 81 23.73 15.08 -14.33
CA VAL A 81 22.31 15.28 -14.67
C VAL A 81 21.51 13.98 -14.51
N VAL A 82 22.07 12.85 -14.96
CA VAL A 82 21.44 11.53 -14.77
C VAL A 82 21.31 11.20 -13.28
N TYR A 83 22.39 11.38 -12.51
CA TYR A 83 22.38 11.17 -11.05
C TYR A 83 21.32 12.04 -10.36
N GLN A 84 21.29 13.35 -10.65
CA GLN A 84 20.33 14.28 -10.05
C GLN A 84 18.89 13.89 -10.38
N ARG A 85 18.60 13.57 -11.64
CA ARG A 85 17.26 13.14 -12.07
C ARG A 85 16.79 11.89 -11.33
N GLN A 86 17.66 10.89 -11.18
CA GLN A 86 17.34 9.66 -10.46
C GLN A 86 17.15 9.92 -8.97
N HIS A 87 18.03 10.73 -8.36
CA HIS A 87 17.95 11.09 -6.95
C HIS A 87 16.66 11.85 -6.63
N THR A 88 16.29 12.86 -7.42
CA THR A 88 15.04 13.60 -7.22
C THR A 88 13.82 12.70 -7.40
N ALA A 89 13.84 11.80 -8.38
CA ALA A 89 12.75 10.85 -8.58
C ALA A 89 12.62 9.87 -7.40
N TYR A 90 13.74 9.43 -6.83
CA TYR A 90 13.77 8.61 -5.62
C TYR A 90 13.20 9.35 -4.41
N GLU A 91 13.65 10.59 -4.16
CA GLU A 91 13.13 11.40 -3.06
C GLU A 91 11.64 11.70 -3.21
N ASP A 92 11.17 11.97 -4.43
CA ASP A 92 9.74 12.16 -4.72
C ASP A 92 8.92 10.91 -4.39
N ARG A 93 9.41 9.72 -4.77
CA ARG A 93 8.75 8.45 -4.40
C ARG A 93 8.74 8.28 -2.89
N LYS A 94 9.87 8.52 -2.22
CA LYS A 94 9.96 8.42 -0.75
C LYS A 94 9.00 9.36 -0.04
N ARG A 95 8.89 10.62 -0.50
CA ARG A 95 7.93 11.59 0.03
C ARG A 95 6.49 11.15 -0.19
N ARG A 96 6.16 10.60 -1.36
CA ARG A 96 4.81 10.06 -1.64
C ARG A 96 4.49 8.85 -0.78
N GLU A 97 5.42 7.91 -0.64
CA GLU A 97 5.28 6.75 0.26
C GLU A 97 5.05 7.19 1.71
N GLU A 98 5.81 8.18 2.19
CA GLU A 98 5.65 8.70 3.53
C GLU A 98 4.33 9.46 3.73
N GLN A 99 3.94 10.31 2.76
CA GLN A 99 2.66 10.99 2.77
C GLN A 99 1.50 10.00 2.75
N GLU A 100 1.59 8.94 1.95
CA GLU A 100 0.56 7.89 1.91
C GLU A 100 0.51 7.11 3.23
N ARG A 101 1.67 6.81 3.83
CA ARG A 101 1.74 6.19 5.16
C ARG A 101 1.10 7.08 6.23
N LEU A 102 1.39 8.38 6.21
CA LEU A 102 0.80 9.34 7.14
C LEU A 102 -0.70 9.52 6.90
N ALA A 103 -1.13 9.63 5.65
CA ALA A 103 -2.54 9.73 5.28
C ALA A 103 -3.31 8.46 5.66
N ARG A 104 -2.70 7.28 5.50
CA ARG A 104 -3.28 6.00 5.94
C ARG A 104 -3.35 5.92 7.46
N ALA A 105 -2.31 6.32 8.16
CA ALA A 105 -2.33 6.37 9.63
C ALA A 105 -3.35 7.40 10.15
N GLU A 106 -3.49 8.54 9.49
CA GLU A 106 -4.50 9.55 9.85
C GLU A 106 -5.91 9.07 9.49
N ALA A 107 -6.10 8.40 8.36
CA ALA A 107 -7.37 7.77 7.99
C ALA A 107 -7.73 6.64 8.97
N GLU A 108 -6.74 5.86 9.44
CA GLU A 108 -6.94 4.84 10.47
C GLU A 108 -7.24 5.46 11.83
N ARG A 109 -6.56 6.55 12.21
CA ARG A 109 -6.89 7.31 13.43
C ARG A 109 -8.28 7.93 13.33
N ARG A 110 -8.65 8.49 12.18
CA ARG A 110 -9.99 8.98 11.91
C ARG A 110 -10.98 7.84 11.92
N ALA A 111 -10.68 6.66 11.37
CA ALA A 111 -11.53 5.47 11.39
C ALA A 111 -11.70 4.90 12.80
N ALA A 112 -10.65 4.95 13.63
CA ALA A 112 -10.67 4.55 15.03
C ALA A 112 -11.42 5.57 15.90
N GLN A 113 -11.26 6.87 15.62
CA GLN A 113 -12.04 7.94 16.26
C GLN A 113 -13.49 7.96 15.75
N SER A 114 -13.72 7.57 14.50
CA SER A 114 -15.04 7.41 13.87
C SER A 114 -15.60 6.01 14.05
N SER A 115 -14.97 5.18 14.88
CA SER A 115 -15.58 3.99 15.45
C SER A 115 -16.04 4.30 16.88
N PRO A 116 -17.33 4.52 17.11
CA PRO A 116 -18.12 3.55 17.84
C PRO A 116 -18.56 2.48 16.82
N SER A 117 -17.76 1.43 16.65
CA SER A 117 -18.09 0.20 15.89
C SER A 117 -18.50 0.34 14.42
N SER A 118 -17.71 -0.21 13.48
CA SER A 118 -18.04 -1.35 12.60
C SER A 118 -17.17 -1.40 11.35
N SER A 119 -16.60 -2.58 11.15
CA SER A 119 -15.91 -3.10 9.99
C SER A 119 -16.75 -3.11 8.71
N SER A 120 -16.15 -2.73 7.57
CA SER A 120 -15.90 -3.57 6.37
C SER A 120 -15.97 -2.78 5.04
N SER A 121 -14.87 -2.82 4.31
CA SER A 121 -14.79 -2.63 2.84
C SER A 121 -15.51 -3.80 2.15
N SER A 122 -16.22 -3.69 1.02
CA SER A 122 -16.07 -2.77 -0.10
C SER A 122 -17.33 -2.74 -0.98
N SER A 123 -17.44 -1.63 -1.72
CA SER A 123 -18.27 -1.37 -2.90
C SER A 123 -19.73 -0.96 -2.66
N SER A 124 -20.08 0.16 -3.31
CA SER A 124 -21.39 0.82 -3.34
C SER A 124 -21.61 1.80 -2.19
N SER A 125 -21.35 3.07 -2.48
CA SER A 125 -21.94 4.25 -1.83
C SER A 125 -23.47 4.21 -1.91
N SER A 126 -24.08 3.24 -1.23
CA SER A 126 -25.51 3.14 -1.05
C SER A 126 -25.78 3.70 0.32
N SER A 127 -26.07 4.99 0.41
CA SER A 127 -26.70 5.54 1.60
C SER A 127 -27.79 4.56 2.05
N VAL A 128 -27.72 4.05 3.28
CA VAL A 128 -28.73 3.12 3.80
C VAL A 128 -30.09 3.79 3.57
N SER A 129 -31.00 3.11 2.89
CA SER A 129 -32.29 3.69 2.51
C SER A 129 -33.35 3.44 3.59
N PHE A 130 -33.16 2.38 4.37
CA PHE A 130 -34.01 2.02 5.49
C PHE A 130 -33.21 1.24 6.55
N VAL A 131 -33.68 1.29 7.80
CA VAL A 131 -33.13 0.53 8.94
C VAL A 131 -34.20 -0.41 9.47
N MET A 132 -33.94 -1.70 9.45
CA MET A 132 -34.78 -2.71 10.09
C MET A 132 -34.60 -2.65 11.60
N VAL A 133 -35.70 -2.62 12.35
CA VAL A 133 -35.68 -2.69 13.81
C VAL A 133 -36.44 -3.91 14.27
N GLU A 134 -35.82 -4.69 15.14
CA GLU A 134 -36.39 -5.88 15.76
C GLU A 134 -36.31 -5.77 17.27
N ALA A 135 -37.44 -5.98 17.95
CA ALA A 135 -37.48 -6.09 19.39
C ALA A 135 -37.61 -7.55 19.81
N ASP A 136 -36.87 -7.92 20.85
CA ASP A 136 -36.93 -9.24 21.47
C ASP A 136 -36.88 -9.17 23.00
N GLY A 137 -37.59 -10.09 23.63
CA GLY A 137 -37.62 -10.23 25.09
C GLY A 137 -36.71 -11.37 25.53
N VAL A 138 -35.72 -11.06 26.36
CA VAL A 138 -34.75 -12.04 26.87
C VAL A 138 -35.30 -12.65 28.16
N CYS A 139 -35.92 -13.83 28.07
CA CYS A 139 -36.38 -14.57 29.25
C CYS A 139 -36.42 -16.09 29.01
N MET A 140 -36.45 -16.88 30.09
CA MET A 140 -36.39 -18.35 30.06
C MET A 140 -37.59 -19.01 29.34
N ALA A 141 -38.77 -18.37 29.30
CA ALA A 141 -39.90 -18.82 28.49
C ALA A 141 -40.98 -17.71 28.31
N GLY A 142 -41.46 -17.49 27.08
CA GLY A 142 -42.75 -16.84 26.80
C GLY A 142 -42.80 -15.31 26.66
N CYS A 143 -41.70 -14.57 26.83
CA CYS A 143 -41.69 -13.10 26.78
C CYS A 143 -41.45 -12.56 25.36
N ALA A 144 -42.20 -13.03 24.37
CA ALA A 144 -42.08 -12.51 23.02
C ALA A 144 -42.50 -11.03 22.98
N ALA A 145 -41.64 -10.18 22.41
CA ALA A 145 -41.97 -8.79 22.12
C ALA A 145 -43.13 -8.70 21.13
N LYS A 146 -44.00 -7.71 21.31
CA LYS A 146 -45.16 -7.42 20.46
C LYS A 146 -45.39 -5.92 20.40
N ASN A 147 -46.17 -5.48 19.41
CA ASN A 147 -46.60 -4.08 19.28
C ASN A 147 -45.41 -3.10 19.28
N LEU A 148 -44.35 -3.40 18.51
CA LEU A 148 -43.23 -2.48 18.38
C LEU A 148 -43.71 -1.20 17.68
N GLN A 149 -43.51 -0.08 18.35
CA GLN A 149 -43.72 1.26 17.82
C GLN A 149 -42.45 2.06 17.98
N ILE A 150 -42.11 2.84 16.95
CA ILE A 150 -40.97 3.75 16.98
C ILE A 150 -41.45 5.13 16.54
N SER A 151 -41.01 6.15 17.26
CA SER A 151 -41.38 7.54 17.05
C SER A 151 -40.22 8.46 17.36
N GLY A 152 -40.32 9.72 16.93
CA GLY A 152 -39.20 10.65 16.99
C GLY A 152 -38.12 10.33 15.95
N GLY A 153 -37.02 11.07 16.01
CA GLY A 153 -35.95 10.99 15.01
C GLY A 153 -36.36 11.57 13.64
N PRO A 154 -35.41 11.64 12.69
CA PRO A 154 -35.65 12.20 11.35
C PRO A 154 -36.36 11.24 10.39
N GLY A 155 -36.40 9.94 10.69
CA GLY A 155 -37.01 8.89 9.87
C GLY A 155 -38.46 8.57 10.22
N ARG A 156 -39.13 7.81 9.34
CA ARG A 156 -40.50 7.32 9.54
C ARG A 156 -40.50 5.82 9.74
N PHE A 157 -41.06 5.36 10.86
CA PHE A 157 -41.22 3.95 11.16
C PHE A 157 -42.47 3.34 10.51
N GLU A 158 -42.31 2.17 9.92
CA GLU A 158 -43.38 1.32 9.42
C GLU A 158 -43.26 -0.08 10.06
N PRO A 159 -44.24 -0.51 10.87
CA PRO A 159 -44.26 -1.86 11.40
C PRO A 159 -44.52 -2.87 10.27
N GLY A 160 -43.93 -4.06 10.36
CA GLY A 160 -44.13 -5.08 9.32
C GLY A 160 -45.59 -5.58 9.22
N TRP A 161 -46.32 -5.59 10.34
CA TRP A 161 -47.75 -5.87 10.44
C TRP A 161 -48.30 -5.40 11.80
N SER A 162 -49.62 -5.39 11.99
CA SER A 162 -50.25 -4.93 13.23
C SER A 162 -49.93 -5.84 14.42
N GLY A 163 -49.07 -5.39 15.32
CA GLY A 163 -48.59 -6.19 16.46
C GLY A 163 -47.24 -6.87 16.22
N ALA A 164 -46.60 -6.55 15.09
CA ALA A 164 -45.25 -7.00 14.80
C ALA A 164 -44.25 -6.60 15.88
N ARG A 165 -43.27 -7.47 16.11
CA ARG A 165 -42.06 -7.18 16.88
C ARG A 165 -40.94 -6.57 16.03
N LYS A 166 -41.18 -6.43 14.73
CA LYS A 166 -40.22 -5.91 13.76
C LYS A 166 -40.85 -4.86 12.86
N GLY A 167 -40.05 -3.93 12.36
CA GLY A 167 -40.45 -2.93 11.38
C GLY A 167 -39.24 -2.32 10.68
N ALA A 168 -39.48 -1.36 9.81
CA ALA A 168 -38.44 -0.63 9.08
C ALA A 168 -38.59 0.87 9.33
N ILE A 169 -37.48 1.58 9.48
CA ILE A 169 -37.42 3.04 9.52
C ILE A 169 -36.89 3.50 8.17
N TYR A 170 -37.70 4.28 7.45
CA TYR A 170 -37.32 4.88 6.18
C TYR A 170 -36.85 6.32 6.38
N LYS A 171 -36.04 6.82 5.45
CA LYS A 171 -35.67 8.24 5.40
C LYS A 171 -36.92 9.11 5.41
N GLY A 172 -36.97 10.06 6.33
CA GLY A 172 -38.04 11.07 6.35
C GLY A 172 -37.74 12.24 5.42
N TYR A 173 -38.44 13.35 5.65
CA TYR A 173 -38.38 14.55 4.80
C TYR A 173 -36.97 15.14 4.62
N HIS A 174 -36.09 14.97 5.62
CA HIS A 174 -34.72 15.49 5.60
C HIS A 174 -33.70 14.53 4.97
N ASN A 175 -34.14 13.41 4.38
CA ASN A 175 -33.26 12.36 3.83
C ASN A 175 -32.24 11.76 4.81
N GLU A 176 -32.42 11.99 6.09
CA GLU A 176 -31.58 11.51 7.18
C GLU A 176 -32.26 10.33 7.91
N LEU A 177 -31.45 9.32 8.25
CA LEU A 177 -31.87 8.19 9.09
C LEU A 177 -31.24 8.27 10.49
N GLY A 178 -30.07 8.90 10.60
CA GLY A 178 -29.31 8.96 11.84
C GLY A 178 -29.97 9.88 12.85
N GLY A 179 -30.22 9.39 14.06
CA GLY A 179 -30.84 10.18 15.12
C GLY A 179 -31.23 9.34 16.32
N VAL A 180 -31.80 10.00 17.32
CA VAL A 180 -32.32 9.33 18.52
C VAL A 180 -33.81 9.05 18.32
N TYR A 181 -34.17 7.77 18.29
CA TYR A 181 -35.55 7.32 18.17
C TYR A 181 -36.07 6.86 19.52
N ARG A 182 -37.36 7.04 19.77
CA ARG A 182 -38.06 6.53 20.94
C ARG A 182 -38.82 5.28 20.54
N TYR A 183 -38.61 4.17 21.23
CA TYR A 183 -39.36 2.96 21.01
C TYR A 183 -40.36 2.72 22.14
N SER A 184 -41.45 2.03 21.80
CA SER A 184 -42.38 1.41 22.74
C SER A 184 -42.64 0.00 22.25
N VAL A 185 -42.52 -0.98 23.15
CA VAL A 185 -42.73 -2.38 22.84
C VAL A 185 -43.36 -3.09 24.03
N GLN A 186 -44.29 -3.99 23.76
CA GLN A 186 -44.93 -4.78 24.78
C GLN A 186 -44.18 -6.10 24.97
N ILE A 187 -43.84 -6.44 26.21
CA ILE A 187 -43.18 -7.70 26.58
C ILE A 187 -44.00 -8.34 27.69
N GLY A 188 -44.68 -9.44 27.37
CA GLY A 188 -45.68 -10.01 28.26
C GLY A 188 -46.82 -9.01 28.51
N ASN A 189 -47.00 -8.62 29.76
CA ASN A 189 -48.04 -7.66 30.18
C ASN A 189 -47.52 -6.23 30.35
N ASP A 190 -46.21 -6.01 30.24
CA ASP A 190 -45.59 -4.71 30.46
C ASP A 190 -45.36 -3.98 29.13
N VAL A 191 -45.57 -2.66 29.13
CA VAL A 191 -45.21 -1.79 28.00
C VAL A 191 -43.91 -1.09 28.34
N CYS A 192 -42.85 -1.50 27.65
CA CYS A 192 -41.52 -0.94 27.82
C CYS A 192 -41.28 0.17 26.82
N SER A 193 -40.65 1.25 27.27
CA SER A 193 -40.26 2.35 26.40
C SER A 193 -38.84 2.80 26.70
N GLY A 194 -38.17 3.33 25.68
CA GLY A 194 -36.80 3.78 25.79
C GLY A 194 -36.39 4.57 24.56
N THR A 195 -35.12 4.94 24.51
CA THR A 195 -34.50 5.61 23.36
C THR A 195 -33.42 4.72 22.77
N ILE A 196 -33.34 4.68 21.45
CA ILE A 196 -32.28 4.00 20.73
C ILE A 196 -31.64 4.98 19.73
N PRO A 197 -30.32 5.22 19.84
CA PRO A 197 -29.60 5.95 18.82
C PRO A 197 -29.43 5.03 17.60
N ILE A 198 -29.76 5.56 16.44
CA ILE A 198 -29.54 4.91 15.15
C ILE A 198 -28.54 5.78 14.40
N SER A 199 -27.44 5.20 13.95
CA SER A 199 -26.42 5.94 13.22
C SER A 199 -26.84 6.26 11.78
N GLY A 200 -27.73 5.44 11.21
CA GLY A 200 -28.10 5.51 9.79
C GLY A 200 -27.00 4.96 8.86
N GLY A 201 -25.89 4.47 9.43
CA GLY A 201 -24.83 3.77 8.71
C GLY A 201 -25.06 2.27 8.60
N ARG A 202 -25.96 1.70 9.41
CA ARG A 202 -26.28 0.27 9.39
C ARG A 202 -27.76 0.00 9.13
N GLN A 203 -28.02 -1.21 8.65
CA GLN A 203 -29.35 -1.60 8.21
C GLN A 203 -30.17 -2.29 9.29
N ASN A 204 -29.61 -2.70 10.43
CA ASN A 204 -30.34 -3.46 11.44
C ASN A 204 -30.10 -2.95 12.86
N VAL A 205 -31.16 -2.94 13.65
CA VAL A 205 -31.16 -2.56 15.06
C VAL A 205 -31.93 -3.62 15.85
N ALA A 206 -31.30 -4.17 16.89
CA ALA A 206 -31.93 -5.07 17.84
C ALA A 206 -32.21 -4.33 19.16
N ILE A 207 -33.47 -4.32 19.58
CA ILE A 207 -33.91 -3.88 20.91
C ILE A 207 -34.08 -5.14 21.75
N LYS A 208 -33.22 -5.34 22.76
CA LYS A 208 -33.31 -6.51 23.65
C LYS A 208 -33.68 -6.04 25.04
N LEU A 209 -34.72 -6.63 25.61
CA LEU A 209 -35.24 -6.20 26.90
C LEU A 209 -35.50 -7.41 27.82
N TYR A 210 -35.16 -7.26 29.09
CA TYR A 210 -35.57 -8.19 30.14
C TYR A 210 -37.00 -7.89 30.61
N PRO A 211 -37.69 -8.88 31.22
CA PRO A 211 -38.90 -8.63 32.00
C PRO A 211 -38.67 -7.47 33.01
N GLY A 212 -39.58 -6.50 33.07
CA GLY A 212 -39.40 -5.28 33.84
C GLY A 212 -38.66 -4.14 33.11
N CYS A 213 -38.64 -4.17 31.78
CA CYS A 213 -38.18 -3.06 30.91
C CYS A 213 -36.73 -2.63 31.08
N LYS A 214 -35.87 -3.55 31.54
CA LYS A 214 -34.43 -3.31 31.60
C LYS A 214 -33.80 -3.65 30.25
N ASP A 215 -32.89 -2.80 29.80
CA ASP A 215 -32.11 -3.05 28.60
C ASP A 215 -31.24 -4.30 28.80
N ALA A 216 -31.38 -5.25 27.88
CA ALA A 216 -30.63 -6.50 27.84
C ALA A 216 -29.44 -6.43 26.85
N GLY A 217 -29.11 -5.21 26.41
CA GLY A 217 -28.08 -4.96 25.42
C GLY A 217 -28.69 -4.76 24.05
N SER A 218 -29.42 -3.66 23.88
CA SER A 218 -29.89 -3.21 22.57
C SER A 218 -28.72 -2.65 21.76
N TYR A 219 -28.59 -3.03 20.49
CA TYR A 219 -27.47 -2.60 19.63
C TYR A 219 -27.85 -2.53 18.15
N GLU A 220 -27.12 -1.69 17.42
CA GLU A 220 -27.14 -1.61 15.97
C GLU A 220 -26.09 -2.58 15.39
N PHE A 221 -26.45 -3.36 14.36
CA PHE A 221 -25.57 -4.36 13.72
C PHE A 221 -25.57 -4.28 12.20
#